data_AF-A0A0G2B5Y4-F1
#
_entry.id   AF-A0A0G2B5Y4-F1
#
_cell.length_a   1.000
_cell.length_b   1.000
_cell.length_c   1.000
_cell.angle_alpha   90.00
_cell.angle_beta   90.00
_cell.angle_gamma   90.00
#
_symmetry.space_group_name_H-M   'P 1'
#
loop_
_entity.id
_entity.type
_entity.pdbx_description
1 polymer ?
#
loop_
_entity_poly.entity_id
_entity_poly.type
_entity_poly.pdbx_seq_one_letter_code
_entity_poly.pdbx_strand_id
1 'polypeptide(L)' 'MDTISTGYGLYIAKNIVEAHGGAIRAESEGAGKGATFTVEFPV' A
#
# COMPACT_ATOMS: atom_id res chain seq x y z
N MET A 1 1.46 -25.99 0.53
CA MET A 1 2.56 -25.26 1.19
C MET A 1 1.99 -23.92 1.57
N ASP A 2 1.49 -23.76 2.80
CA ASP A 2 0.97 -22.46 3.24
C ASP A 2 2.17 -21.53 3.49
N THR A 3 2.41 -20.64 2.52
CA THR A 3 3.40 -19.57 2.65
C THR A 3 2.77 -18.43 3.43
N ILE A 4 2.90 -18.51 4.76
CA ILE A 4 2.53 -17.41 5.64
C ILE A 4 3.39 -16.20 5.26
N SER A 5 2.76 -15.19 4.67
CA SER A 5 3.38 -13.91 4.36
C SER A 5 3.30 -13.01 5.60
N THR A 6 4.35 -12.26 5.86
CA THR A 6 4.43 -11.30 6.97
C THR A 6 3.66 -10.00 6.71
N GLY A 7 3.18 -9.78 5.48
CA GLY A 7 2.44 -8.57 5.12
C GLY A 7 3.29 -7.29 5.02
N TYR A 8 4.63 -7.39 4.96
CA TYR A 8 5.50 -6.21 4.95
C TYR A 8 5.45 -5.36 3.68
N GLY A 9 4.87 -5.84 2.58
CA GLY A 9 4.87 -5.12 1.30
C GLY A 9 4.31 -3.69 1.41
N LEU A 10 3.12 -3.53 2.01
CA LEU A 10 2.51 -2.20 2.16
C LEU A 10 3.24 -1.34 3.20
N TYR A 11 3.78 -1.95 4.25
CA TYR A 11 4.57 -1.24 5.26
C TYR A 11 5.84 -0.63 4.64
N ILE A 12 6.57 -1.41 3.85
CA ILE A 12 7.76 -0.94 3.13
C ILE A 12 7.38 0.17 2.14
N ALA A 13 6.33 -0.02 1.34
CA ALA A 13 5.86 0.98 0.38
C ALA A 13 5.50 2.30 1.08
N LYS A 14 4.80 2.26 2.22
CA LYS A 14 4.47 3.44 3.01
C LYS A 14 5.71 4.19 3.49
N ASN A 15 6.68 3.48 4.06
CA ASN A 15 7.93 4.11 4.52
C ASN A 15 8.68 4.80 3.38
N ILE A 16 8.75 4.18 2.19
CA ILE A 16 9.38 4.77 1.01
C ILE A 16 8.64 6.04 0.58
N VAL A 17 7.31 5.99 0.48
CA VAL A 17 6.49 7.13 0.05
C VAL A 17 6.62 8.31 1.02
N GLU A 18 6.51 8.05 2.33
CA GLU A 18 6.64 9.08 3.38
C GLU A 18 8.05 9.70 3.40
N ALA A 19 9.10 8.91 3.16
CA ALA A 19 10.47 9.41 3.08
C ALA A 19 10.69 10.40 1.92
N HIS A 20 9.86 10.35 0.87
CA HIS A 20 9.87 11.30 -0.24
C HIS A 20 8.82 12.43 -0.06
N GLY A 21 8.27 12.59 1.15
CA GLY A 21 7.24 13.60 1.45
C GLY A 21 5.88 13.32 0.82
N GLY A 22 5.66 12.11 0.30
CA GLY A 22 4.40 11.70 -0.29
C GLY A 22 3.44 11.06 0.70
N ALA A 23 2.27 10.66 0.19
CA ALA A 23 1.27 9.90 0.91
C ALA A 23 0.79 8.69 0.09
N ILE A 24 0.43 7.61 0.78
CA ILE A 24 -0.17 6.41 0.18
C ILE A 24 -1.50 6.06 0.87
N ARG A 25 -2.53 5.76 0.07
CA ARG A 25 -3.85 5.32 0.53
C ARG A 25 -4.30 4.08 -0.23
N ALA A 26 -5.13 3.26 0.41
CA ALA A 26 -5.68 2.04 -0.16
C ALA A 26 -7.19 2.01 0.08
N GLU A 27 -7.95 1.71 -0.97
CA GLU A 27 -9.41 1.68 -0.95
C GLU A 27 -9.91 0.39 -1.62
N SER A 28 -10.97 -0.20 -1.07
CA SER A 28 -11.61 -1.40 -1.62
C SER A 28 -13.09 -1.39 -1.27
N GLU A 29 -13.94 -1.81 -2.21
CA GLU A 29 -15.38 -2.02 -1.98
C GLU A 29 -15.67 -3.34 -1.22
N GLY A 30 -14.65 -4.12 -0.90
CA GLY A 30 -14.75 -5.37 -0.15
C GLY A 30 -14.34 -6.62 -0.93
N ALA A 31 -14.70 -7.78 -0.40
CA ALA A 31 -14.24 -9.08 -0.91
C ALA A 31 -14.61 -9.30 -2.38
N GLY A 32 -13.63 -9.72 -3.19
CA GLY A 32 -13.82 -10.00 -4.61
C GLY A 32 -13.94 -8.76 -5.52
N LYS A 33 -13.78 -7.54 -4.98
CA LYS A 33 -13.85 -6.28 -5.76
C LYS A 33 -12.49 -5.69 -6.13
N GLY A 34 -11.41 -6.29 -5.66
CA GLY A 34 -10.06 -5.74 -5.79
C GLY A 34 -9.81 -4.57 -4.85
N ALA A 35 -8.69 -3.90 -5.04
CA ALA A 35 -8.28 -2.73 -4.27
C ALA A 35 -7.51 -1.76 -5.15
N THR A 36 -7.70 -0.46 -4.91
CA THR A 36 -6.94 0.61 -5.56
C THR A 36 -6.00 1.21 -4.54
N PHE A 37 -4.73 1.34 -4.92
CA PHE A 37 -3.70 2.02 -4.12
C PHE A 37 -3.33 3.30 -4.86
N THR A 38 -3.37 4.43 -4.17
CA THR A 38 -2.98 5.72 -4.74
C THR A 38 -1.81 6.30 -3.97
N VAL A 39 -0.81 6.77 -4.71
CA VAL A 39 0.40 7.40 -4.19
C VAL A 39 0.45 8.82 -4.74
N GLU A 40 0.69 9.79 -3.86
CA GLU A 40 0.72 11.21 -4.18
C GLU A 40 2.05 11.80 -3.67
N PHE A 41 2.73 12.61 -4.48
CA PHE A 41 4.00 13.25 -4.14
C PHE A 41 3.92 14.77 -4.29
N PRO A 42 4.72 15.53 -3.51
CA PRO A 42 4.94 16.95 -3.77
C PRO A 42 5.52 17.18 -5.18
N VAL A 43 5.20 18.32 -5.77
CA VAL A 43 5.75 18.79 -7.06
C VAL A 43 7.06 19.55 -6.91
#